data_AF-A0A7S0A1P6-F1
#
_entry.id   AF-A0A7S0A1P6-F1
#
_cell.length_a   1.000
_cell.length_b   1.000
_cell.length_c   1.000
_cell.angle_alpha   90.00
_cell.angle_beta   90.00
_cell.angle_gamma   90.00
#
_symmetry.space_group_name_H-M   'P 1'
#
loop_
_entity.id
_entity.type
_entity.pdbx_description
1 polymer ?
#
loop_
_entity_poly.entity_id
_entity_poly.type
_entity_poly.pdbx_seq_one_letter_code
_entity_poly.pdbx_strand_id
1 'polypeptide(L)'
;DADSLVGKRLQGRKRHHELFFLHFSSPFDTNGVLYWIGTHGRTRKYENPCESGDVAVSFSKKGTGKESYFVQHANSAQDCHTDDMKDSWMQVDLGPTRSLRANYYCLRHGLRLNEYCLRSWELQGSNDGCTWAALHTRTNDSSLTGGGFSTAAWPIDGRNRSSYRYFRVFQTGPAHSTCS
;
A
#
# COMPACT_ATOMS: atom_id res chain seq x y z
N ASP A 1 37.24 -47.84 9.95
CA ASP A 1 36.45 -47.28 11.06
C ASP A 1 37.02 -45.93 11.45
N ALA A 2 36.32 -44.86 11.03
CA ALA A 2 35.54 -44.00 11.92
C ALA A 2 36.48 -43.22 12.86
N ASP A 3 36.65 -41.91 12.76
CA ASP A 3 35.59 -40.92 12.63
C ASP A 3 36.20 -39.56 12.25
N SER A 4 35.70 -38.95 11.18
CA SER A 4 35.99 -37.58 10.78
C SER A 4 34.69 -36.79 10.80
N LEU A 5 34.42 -36.02 11.85
CA LEU A 5 33.27 -35.11 11.92
C LEU A 5 33.72 -33.77 12.51
N VAL A 6 34.11 -32.82 11.66
CA VAL A 6 33.25 -31.75 11.11
C VAL A 6 32.77 -30.78 12.19
N GLY A 7 33.63 -29.82 12.52
CA GLY A 7 33.25 -28.55 13.14
C GLY A 7 32.97 -27.49 12.08
N LYS A 8 31.86 -27.62 11.32
CA LYS A 8 31.43 -26.54 10.42
C LYS A 8 30.79 -25.43 11.26
N ARG A 9 31.59 -24.40 11.54
CA ARG A 9 31.17 -23.10 12.06
C ARG A 9 30.11 -22.53 11.11
N LEU A 10 28.84 -22.52 11.52
CA LEU A 10 27.77 -21.81 10.83
C LEU A 10 28.09 -20.31 10.89
N GLN A 11 28.78 -19.80 9.87
CA GLN A 11 28.85 -18.37 9.63
C GLN A 11 27.43 -17.92 9.31
N GLY A 12 26.78 -17.25 10.27
CA GLY A 12 25.50 -16.59 10.03
C GLY A 12 25.63 -15.72 8.79
N ARG A 13 24.92 -16.08 7.72
CA ARG A 13 24.84 -15.27 6.50
C ARG A 13 24.32 -13.89 6.91
N LYS A 14 25.20 -12.87 6.86
CA LYS A 14 24.76 -11.48 6.90
C LYS A 14 23.83 -11.29 5.72
N ARG A 15 22.52 -11.12 5.97
CA ARG A 15 21.57 -10.74 4.93
C ARG A 15 22.00 -9.35 4.47
N HIS A 16 22.52 -9.26 3.25
CA HIS A 16 22.69 -7.95 2.62
C HIS A 16 21.29 -7.43 2.35
N HIS A 17 20.89 -6.35 3.02
CA HIS A 17 19.69 -5.61 2.67
C HIS A 17 20.02 -4.83 1.40
N GLU A 18 19.55 -5.32 0.26
CA GLU A 18 19.65 -4.58 -0.99
C GLU A 18 18.71 -3.37 -0.92
N LEU A 19 19.27 -2.18 -1.14
CA LEU A 19 18.51 -0.93 -1.15
C LEU A 19 18.12 -0.59 -2.58
N PHE A 20 16.83 -0.42 -2.81
CA PHE A 20 16.28 0.02 -4.08
C PHE A 20 15.67 1.40 -3.93
N PHE A 21 15.99 2.30 -4.86
CA PHE A 21 15.43 3.64 -4.92
C PHE A 21 14.38 3.70 -6.02
N LEU A 22 13.18 4.10 -5.62
CA LEU A 22 12.02 4.25 -6.47
C LEU A 22 11.67 5.73 -6.53
N HIS A 23 11.68 6.30 -7.74
CA HIS A 23 11.50 7.74 -7.95
C HIS A 23 10.09 8.03 -8.45
N PHE A 24 9.28 8.65 -7.59
CA PHE A 24 7.96 9.12 -7.97
C PHE A 24 8.05 10.17 -9.08
N SER A 25 7.23 10.00 -10.11
CA SER A 25 7.07 10.94 -11.23
C SER A 25 5.63 11.43 -11.34
N SER A 26 4.65 10.52 -11.21
CA SER A 26 3.22 10.85 -11.29
C SER A 26 2.35 9.79 -10.61
N PRO A 27 1.08 10.08 -10.27
CA PRO A 27 0.18 9.06 -9.74
C PRO A 27 0.11 7.85 -10.66
N PHE A 28 0.23 6.64 -10.08
CA PHE A 28 0.20 5.37 -10.83
C PHE A 28 1.23 5.28 -11.97
N ASP A 29 2.40 5.91 -11.82
CA ASP A 29 3.57 5.61 -12.67
C ASP A 29 4.06 4.16 -12.50
N THR A 30 5.11 3.79 -13.24
CA THR A 30 5.75 2.46 -13.18
C THR A 30 6.97 2.43 -12.24
N ASN A 31 7.06 3.40 -11.34
CA ASN A 31 8.15 3.55 -10.39
C ASN A 31 7.75 3.19 -8.96
N GLY A 32 6.45 3.11 -8.63
CA GLY A 32 5.97 2.73 -7.30
C GLY A 32 6.30 1.29 -6.86
N VAL A 33 6.35 1.05 -5.54
CA VAL A 33 6.71 -0.25 -4.95
C VAL A 33 5.80 -1.39 -5.41
N LEU A 34 4.49 -1.15 -5.51
CA LEU A 34 3.53 -2.18 -5.89
C LEU A 34 3.72 -2.60 -7.35
N TYR A 35 4.06 -1.65 -8.23
CA TYR A 35 4.41 -1.94 -9.62
C TYR A 35 5.73 -2.72 -9.71
N TRP A 36 6.74 -2.31 -8.95
CA TRP A 36 8.02 -3.02 -8.88
C TRP A 36 7.84 -4.47 -8.41
N ILE A 37 7.02 -4.70 -7.38
CA ILE A 37 6.68 -6.04 -6.90
C ILE A 37 5.92 -6.83 -7.97
N GLY A 38 4.87 -6.26 -8.56
CA GLY A 38 4.06 -6.94 -9.58
C GLY A 38 4.86 -7.35 -10.83
N THR A 39 5.92 -6.59 -11.16
CA THR A 39 6.85 -6.89 -12.26
C THR A 39 8.07 -7.70 -11.85
N HIS A 40 8.15 -8.15 -10.58
CA HIS A 40 9.29 -8.88 -10.03
C HIS A 40 10.63 -8.16 -10.26
N GLY A 41 10.68 -6.88 -9.88
CA GLY A 41 11.85 -6.03 -10.12
C GLY A 41 12.07 -5.72 -11.59
N ARG A 42 11.00 -5.55 -12.38
CA ARG A 42 11.01 -5.28 -13.82
C ARG A 42 11.57 -6.41 -14.68
N THR A 43 11.59 -7.64 -14.15
CA THR A 43 12.05 -8.83 -14.88
C THR A 43 10.90 -9.57 -15.60
N ARG A 44 9.64 -9.23 -15.29
CA ARG A 44 8.45 -9.74 -15.98
C ARG A 44 7.43 -8.64 -16.28
N LYS A 45 6.43 -8.97 -17.10
CA LYS A 45 5.24 -8.13 -17.30
C LYS A 45 4.50 -7.93 -15.97
N TYR A 46 3.85 -6.79 -15.82
CA TYR A 46 3.09 -6.48 -14.61
C TYR A 46 1.95 -7.49 -14.43
N GLU A 47 1.87 -8.03 -13.21
CA GLU A 47 0.75 -8.78 -12.69
C GLU A 47 0.31 -8.10 -11.37
N ASN A 48 -0.97 -8.14 -11.05
CA ASN A 48 -1.44 -7.58 -9.78
C ASN A 48 -0.73 -8.29 -8.61
N PRO A 49 -0.02 -7.58 -7.74
CA PRO A 49 0.83 -8.23 -6.74
C PRO A 49 0.02 -8.99 -5.67
N CYS A 50 -1.26 -8.66 -5.48
CA CYS A 50 -2.14 -9.43 -4.60
C CYS A 50 -2.63 -10.72 -5.28
N GLU A 51 -2.87 -10.69 -6.61
CA GLU A 51 -3.31 -11.88 -7.35
C GLU A 51 -2.16 -12.88 -7.56
N SER A 52 -0.93 -12.38 -7.74
CA SER A 52 0.27 -13.21 -7.82
C SER A 52 0.76 -13.74 -6.45
N GLY A 53 0.11 -13.33 -5.34
CA GLY A 53 0.51 -13.70 -3.98
C GLY A 53 1.78 -13.01 -3.46
N ASP A 54 2.29 -12.02 -4.19
CA ASP A 54 3.49 -11.27 -3.81
C ASP A 54 3.21 -10.22 -2.70
N VAL A 55 1.96 -9.82 -2.48
CA VAL A 55 1.52 -9.04 -1.32
C VAL A 55 0.21 -9.61 -0.80
N ALA A 56 -0.12 -9.32 0.46
CA ALA A 56 -1.44 -9.61 1.01
C ALA A 56 -2.20 -8.30 1.25
N VAL A 57 -3.49 -8.29 0.91
CA VAL A 57 -4.39 -7.16 1.15
C VAL A 57 -5.48 -7.61 2.10
N SER A 58 -5.83 -6.76 3.05
CA SER A 58 -6.97 -6.99 3.95
C SER A 58 -7.66 -5.68 4.30
N PHE A 59 -8.94 -5.78 4.63
CA PHE A 59 -9.80 -4.66 5.01
C PHE A 59 -10.33 -4.88 6.43
N SER A 60 -10.72 -3.79 7.09
CA SER A 60 -11.44 -3.79 8.37
C SER A 60 -12.78 -4.55 8.33
N LYS A 61 -13.76 -4.03 7.57
CA LYS A 61 -14.98 -4.71 7.15
C LYS A 61 -15.19 -4.50 5.67
N LYS A 62 -15.17 -5.60 4.93
CA LYS A 62 -15.22 -5.61 3.47
C LYS A 62 -16.66 -5.33 3.00
N GLY A 63 -16.82 -4.29 2.19
CA GLY A 63 -18.03 -4.09 1.39
C GLY A 63 -17.98 -4.95 0.13
N THR A 64 -18.12 -4.32 -1.05
CA THR A 64 -18.07 -5.04 -2.34
C THR A 64 -16.69 -4.90 -3.01
N GLY A 65 -16.36 -5.83 -3.91
CA GLY A 65 -15.14 -5.83 -4.73
C GLY A 65 -14.06 -6.78 -4.20
N LYS A 66 -13.09 -7.13 -5.07
CA LYS A 66 -11.95 -7.97 -4.68
C LYS A 66 -10.90 -7.13 -3.97
N GLU A 67 -10.23 -7.70 -2.96
CA GLU A 67 -9.12 -7.05 -2.26
C GLU A 67 -7.98 -6.69 -3.23
N SER A 68 -7.77 -7.50 -4.27
CA SER A 68 -6.74 -7.24 -5.28
C SER A 68 -6.91 -5.88 -5.97
N TYR A 69 -8.14 -5.36 -6.08
CA TYR A 69 -8.40 -4.07 -6.70
C TYR A 69 -7.79 -2.89 -5.92
N PHE A 70 -7.55 -3.04 -4.61
CA PHE A 70 -6.92 -1.99 -3.79
C PHE A 70 -5.46 -1.69 -4.22
N VAL A 71 -4.75 -2.70 -4.72
CA VAL A 71 -3.35 -2.59 -5.16
C VAL A 71 -3.18 -2.70 -6.68
N GLN A 72 -4.29 -2.62 -7.42
CA GLN A 72 -4.27 -2.73 -8.87
C GLN A 72 -3.69 -1.46 -9.51
N HIS A 73 -2.63 -1.61 -10.30
CA HIS A 73 -1.99 -0.51 -11.01
C HIS A 73 -2.84 0.04 -12.17
N ALA A 74 -3.32 -0.81 -13.08
CA ALA A 74 -4.08 -0.38 -14.25
C ALA A 74 -5.51 0.03 -13.88
N ASN A 75 -6.13 0.94 -14.62
CA ASN A 75 -7.57 1.20 -14.50
C ASN A 75 -8.34 0.07 -15.20
N SER A 76 -8.77 -0.93 -14.43
CA SER A 76 -9.57 -2.06 -14.92
C SER A 76 -11.09 -1.79 -14.91
N ALA A 77 -11.51 -0.56 -14.62
CA ALA A 77 -12.91 -0.21 -14.35
C ALA A 77 -13.56 -1.09 -13.26
N GLN A 78 -12.75 -1.51 -12.27
CA GLN A 78 -13.17 -2.28 -11.12
C GLN A 78 -12.75 -1.54 -9.86
N ASP A 79 -13.60 -1.56 -8.84
CA ASP A 79 -13.35 -0.93 -7.55
C ASP A 79 -13.62 -1.89 -6.38
N CYS A 80 -13.12 -1.50 -5.21
CA CYS A 80 -13.38 -2.16 -3.95
C CYS A 80 -13.61 -1.10 -2.87
N HIS A 81 -14.44 -1.41 -1.88
CA HIS A 81 -14.70 -0.53 -0.75
C HIS A 81 -14.89 -1.31 0.54
N THR A 82 -14.68 -0.64 1.66
CA THR A 82 -15.18 -1.07 2.97
C THR A 82 -16.65 -0.72 3.09
N ASP A 83 -17.34 -1.27 4.09
CA ASP A 83 -18.64 -0.73 4.50
C ASP A 83 -18.49 0.73 4.97
N ASP A 84 -19.60 1.48 4.92
CA ASP A 84 -19.69 2.85 5.45
C ASP A 84 -19.78 2.81 6.98
N MET A 85 -18.64 2.54 7.61
CA MET A 85 -18.47 2.56 9.05
C MET A 85 -17.32 3.47 9.46
N LYS A 86 -17.42 3.99 10.68
CA LYS A 86 -16.28 4.64 11.34
C LYS A 86 -15.10 3.68 11.47
N ASP A 87 -13.89 4.24 11.50
CA ASP A 87 -12.64 3.52 11.71
C ASP A 87 -12.34 2.46 10.63
N SER A 88 -12.95 2.58 9.45
CA SER A 88 -12.70 1.72 8.30
C SER A 88 -11.29 1.91 7.75
N TRP A 89 -10.65 0.81 7.38
CA TRP A 89 -9.34 0.81 6.75
C TRP A 89 -9.19 -0.27 5.68
N MET A 90 -8.26 -0.01 4.75
CA MET A 90 -7.71 -0.96 3.80
C MET A 90 -6.19 -0.97 3.94
N GLN A 91 -5.59 -2.17 3.94
CA GLN A 91 -4.15 -2.32 4.16
C GLN A 91 -3.49 -3.25 3.15
N VAL A 92 -2.19 -3.06 2.98
CA VAL A 92 -1.30 -3.96 2.25
C VAL A 92 -0.14 -4.39 3.15
N ASP A 93 0.13 -5.69 3.15
CA ASP A 93 1.34 -6.31 3.67
C ASP A 93 2.33 -6.51 2.51
N LEU A 94 3.46 -5.79 2.54
CA LEU A 94 4.51 -5.95 1.54
C LEU A 94 5.28 -7.27 1.67
N GLY A 95 4.94 -8.15 2.60
CA GLY A 95 5.58 -9.45 2.81
C GLY A 95 6.81 -9.40 3.73
N PRO A 96 7.23 -10.56 4.26
CA PRO A 96 8.13 -10.65 5.43
C PRO A 96 9.57 -10.20 5.18
N THR A 97 9.97 -10.00 3.92
CA THR A 97 11.34 -9.65 3.53
C THR A 97 11.48 -8.21 3.04
N ARG A 98 10.38 -7.46 3.00
CA ARG A 98 10.33 -6.10 2.44
C ARG A 98 9.94 -5.10 3.53
N SER A 99 10.55 -3.93 3.46
CA SER A 99 10.10 -2.73 4.16
C SER A 99 10.33 -1.53 3.24
N LEU A 100 9.48 -0.52 3.35
CA LEU A 100 9.52 0.67 2.52
C LEU A 100 9.65 1.90 3.41
N ARG A 101 10.58 2.79 3.05
CA ARG A 101 10.55 4.18 3.49
C ARG A 101 9.79 4.98 2.44
N ALA A 102 8.52 5.25 2.69
CA ALA A 102 7.66 5.94 1.73
C ALA A 102 7.91 7.45 1.76
N ASN A 103 7.99 8.08 0.58
CA ASN A 103 8.07 9.53 0.39
C ASN A 103 6.85 10.09 -0.36
N TYR A 104 6.07 9.22 -1.00
CA TYR A 104 4.82 9.52 -1.69
C TYR A 104 3.88 8.33 -1.57
N TYR A 105 2.58 8.58 -1.63
CA TYR A 105 1.57 7.57 -1.88
C TYR A 105 0.53 8.12 -2.86
N CYS A 106 -0.14 7.21 -3.56
CA CYS A 106 -1.20 7.53 -4.51
C CYS A 106 -2.46 6.74 -4.14
N LEU A 107 -3.62 7.33 -4.38
CA LEU A 107 -4.91 6.66 -4.24
C LEU A 107 -5.73 6.85 -5.51
N ARG A 108 -6.64 5.90 -5.75
CA ARG A 108 -7.64 5.94 -6.81
C ARG A 108 -9.03 5.87 -6.21
N HIS A 109 -9.94 6.72 -6.68
CA HIS A 109 -11.34 6.69 -6.30
C HIS A 109 -12.08 5.51 -6.95
N GLY A 110 -13.22 5.13 -6.38
CA GLY A 110 -14.11 4.12 -6.97
C GLY A 110 -14.85 4.61 -8.21
N LEU A 111 -15.79 3.79 -8.71
CA LEU A 111 -16.57 4.07 -9.91
C LEU A 111 -17.50 5.28 -9.74
N ARG A 112 -18.11 5.43 -8.56
CA ARG A 112 -19.20 6.40 -8.33
C ARG A 112 -18.70 7.84 -8.43
N LEU A 113 -19.33 8.62 -9.32
CA LEU A 113 -18.96 10.01 -9.59
C LEU A 113 -19.22 10.89 -8.36
N ASN A 114 -18.16 11.39 -7.72
CA ASN A 114 -18.22 12.34 -6.59
C ASN A 114 -19.03 11.88 -5.35
N GLU A 115 -19.47 10.62 -5.32
CA GLU A 115 -20.09 9.99 -4.15
C GLU A 115 -19.06 9.15 -3.40
N TYR A 116 -19.17 9.12 -2.07
CA TYR A 116 -18.36 8.28 -1.19
C TYR A 116 -16.84 8.47 -1.35
N CYS A 117 -16.39 9.62 -1.87
CA CYS A 117 -14.96 9.93 -2.00
C CYS A 117 -14.32 9.99 -0.62
N LEU A 118 -13.13 9.40 -0.49
CA LEU A 118 -12.34 9.53 0.74
C LEU A 118 -11.92 11.00 0.94
N ARG A 119 -12.31 11.59 2.08
CA ARG A 119 -12.06 13.01 2.41
C ARG A 119 -11.07 13.20 3.55
N SER A 120 -11.18 12.36 4.58
CA SER A 120 -10.38 12.47 5.80
C SER A 120 -9.81 11.11 6.15
N TRP A 121 -8.49 11.01 6.16
CA TRP A 121 -7.78 9.76 6.41
C TRP A 121 -6.37 9.98 6.95
N GLU A 122 -5.79 8.90 7.44
CA GLU A 122 -4.37 8.78 7.73
C GLU A 122 -3.76 7.68 6.87
N LEU A 123 -2.61 7.97 6.27
CA LEU A 123 -1.70 6.92 5.84
C LEU A 123 -0.88 6.50 7.07
N GLN A 124 -0.93 5.21 7.40
CA GLN A 124 -0.21 4.67 8.54
C GLN A 124 0.74 3.55 8.11
N GLY A 125 1.84 3.40 8.85
CA GLY A 125 2.84 2.35 8.66
C GLY A 125 2.97 1.46 9.90
N SER A 126 3.23 0.17 9.71
CA SER A 126 3.49 -0.78 10.80
C SER A 126 4.53 -1.83 10.41
N ASN A 127 5.18 -2.45 11.40
CA ASN A 127 6.10 -3.58 11.24
C ASN A 127 5.58 -4.88 11.86
N ASP A 128 4.56 -4.81 12.71
CA ASP A 128 3.95 -5.94 13.41
C ASP A 128 2.47 -6.16 13.02
N GLY A 129 1.85 -5.20 12.30
CA GLY A 129 0.43 -5.21 11.96
C GLY A 129 -0.50 -4.82 13.13
N CYS A 130 0.06 -4.55 14.31
CA CYS A 130 -0.67 -4.24 15.54
C CYS A 130 -0.48 -2.78 15.96
N THR A 131 0.76 -2.31 15.93
CA THR A 131 1.15 -0.95 16.30
C THR A 131 1.35 -0.11 15.05
N TRP A 132 0.64 1.00 14.94
CA TRP A 132 0.60 1.82 13.73
C TRP A 132 1.12 3.23 13.99
N ALA A 133 2.02 3.71 13.14
CA ALA A 133 2.52 5.07 13.14
C ALA A 133 1.83 5.88 12.03
N ALA A 134 1.27 7.04 12.38
CA ALA A 134 0.76 7.99 11.38
C ALA A 134 1.92 8.58 10.57
N LEU A 135 1.87 8.41 9.25
CA LEU A 135 2.87 8.92 8.30
C LEU A 135 2.39 10.22 7.64
N HIS A 136 1.09 10.35 7.45
CA HIS A 136 0.46 11.51 6.85
C HIS A 136 -1.02 11.56 7.21
N THR A 137 -1.53 12.75 7.51
CA THR A 137 -2.93 12.99 7.87
C THR A 137 -3.54 13.96 6.87
N ARG A 138 -4.76 13.66 6.41
CA ARG A 138 -5.57 14.53 5.57
C ARG A 138 -6.95 14.74 6.18
N THR A 139 -7.46 15.95 5.98
CA THR A 139 -8.77 16.37 6.48
C THR A 139 -9.48 17.13 5.39
N ASN A 140 -10.71 16.73 5.05
CA ASN A 140 -11.57 17.37 4.05
C ASN A 140 -10.89 17.60 2.69
N ASP A 141 -10.09 16.64 2.23
CA ASP A 141 -9.38 16.69 0.96
C ASP A 141 -10.35 16.54 -0.24
N SER A 142 -10.07 17.26 -1.32
CA SER A 142 -10.88 17.23 -2.55
C SER A 142 -10.12 16.81 -3.80
N SER A 143 -8.91 16.27 -3.68
CA SER A 143 -8.09 15.88 -4.84
C SER A 143 -8.66 14.66 -5.59
N LEU A 144 -9.55 13.87 -4.99
CA LEU A 144 -10.22 12.71 -5.60
C LEU A 144 -11.61 13.03 -6.20
N THR A 145 -11.97 14.30 -6.41
CA THR A 145 -13.27 14.69 -7.01
C THR A 145 -13.25 14.78 -8.53
N GLY A 146 -12.28 14.14 -9.19
CA GLY A 146 -12.14 14.18 -10.65
C GLY A 146 -13.10 13.24 -11.40
N GLY A 147 -14.10 12.68 -10.73
CA GLY A 147 -14.96 11.62 -11.26
C GLY A 147 -14.47 10.20 -10.92
N GLY A 148 -15.09 9.22 -11.56
CA GLY A 148 -14.87 7.79 -11.31
C GLY A 148 -13.45 7.39 -11.69
N PHE A 149 -12.80 6.60 -10.85
CA PHE A 149 -11.40 6.17 -11.03
C PHE A 149 -10.39 7.32 -11.08
N SER A 150 -10.75 8.53 -10.64
CA SER A 150 -9.80 9.63 -10.51
C SER A 150 -8.65 9.26 -9.56
N THR A 151 -7.46 9.79 -9.82
CA THR A 151 -6.27 9.50 -9.03
C THR A 151 -5.66 10.77 -8.49
N ALA A 152 -5.08 10.67 -7.30
CA ALA A 152 -4.29 11.73 -6.68
C ALA A 152 -3.09 11.12 -5.95
N ALA A 153 -2.09 11.95 -5.70
CA ALA A 153 -0.89 11.57 -4.96
C ALA A 153 -0.51 12.67 -3.98
N TRP A 154 0.08 12.27 -2.85
CA TRP A 154 0.51 13.18 -1.81
C TRP A 154 1.93 12.84 -1.35
N PRO A 155 2.78 13.86 -1.11
CA PRO A 155 4.08 13.65 -0.49
C PRO A 155 3.93 13.25 0.98
N ILE A 156 4.88 12.47 1.47
CA ILE A 156 5.06 12.11 2.88
C ILE A 156 6.30 12.84 3.37
N ASP A 157 6.28 13.33 4.62
CA ASP A 157 7.43 14.02 5.19
C ASP A 157 8.68 13.13 5.18
N GLY A 158 9.66 13.52 4.35
CA GLY A 158 10.92 12.82 4.18
C GLY A 158 11.82 12.84 5.43
N ARG A 159 11.49 13.63 6.47
CA ARG A 159 12.18 13.60 7.76
C ARG A 159 11.97 12.28 8.48
N ASN A 160 10.83 11.60 8.24
CA ASN A 160 10.62 10.25 8.74
C ASN A 160 11.58 9.28 8.00
N ARG A 161 12.50 8.69 8.77
CA ARG A 161 13.50 7.74 8.25
C ARG A 161 13.11 6.29 8.51
N SER A 162 11.97 6.05 9.14
CA SER A 162 11.48 4.70 9.42
C SER A 162 11.02 4.02 8.14
N SER A 163 11.25 2.71 8.06
CA SER A 163 10.66 1.84 7.05
C SER A 163 9.60 0.94 7.69
N TYR A 164 8.58 0.62 6.90
CA TYR A 164 7.44 -0.19 7.33
C TYR A 164 7.18 -1.32 6.34
N ARG A 165 6.73 -2.47 6.85
CA ARG A 165 6.26 -3.60 6.06
C ARG A 165 4.78 -3.45 5.67
N TYR A 166 3.97 -2.99 6.61
CA TYR A 166 2.54 -2.82 6.44
C TYR A 166 2.22 -1.35 6.21
N PHE A 167 1.26 -1.09 5.34
CA PHE A 167 0.69 0.23 5.12
C PHE A 167 -0.82 0.14 5.10
N ARG A 168 -1.51 1.09 5.72
CA ARG A 168 -2.97 1.20 5.63
C ARG A 168 -3.43 2.62 5.40
N VAL A 169 -4.53 2.75 4.67
CA VAL A 169 -5.34 3.96 4.62
C VAL A 169 -6.41 3.79 5.67
N PHE A 170 -6.35 4.59 6.73
CA PHE A 170 -7.27 4.56 7.85
C PHE A 170 -8.18 5.78 7.78
N GLN A 171 -9.49 5.57 7.66
CA GLN A 171 -10.47 6.64 7.57
C GLN A 171 -10.66 7.31 8.94
N THR A 172 -10.55 8.63 8.98
CA THR A 172 -10.64 9.43 10.22
C THR A 172 -11.86 10.36 10.27
N GLY A 173 -12.65 10.39 9.21
CA GLY A 173 -13.91 11.14 9.15
C GLY A 173 -14.88 10.51 8.16
N PRO A 174 -16.13 10.97 8.09
CA PRO A 174 -17.11 10.44 7.14
C PRO A 174 -16.64 10.62 5.70
N ALA A 175 -16.90 9.62 4.85
CA ALA A 175 -16.71 9.73 3.40
C ALA A 175 -17.75 10.68 2.77
N HIS A 176 -18.87 10.89 3.45
CA HIS A 176 -19.96 11.76 3.02
C HIS A 176 -19.85 13.12 3.70
N SER A 177 -19.33 14.12 2.97
CA SER A 177 -19.87 15.46 3.11
C SER A 177 -21.27 15.40 2.51
N THR A 178 -22.33 15.50 3.33
CA THR A 178 -23.58 16.04 2.80
C THR A 178 -23.20 17.40 2.21
N CYS A 179 -23.07 17.47 0.89
CA CYS A 179 -23.34 18.73 0.20
C CYS A 179 -24.81 19.02 0.46
N SER A 180 -25.08 19.72 1.55
CA SER A 180 -26.26 20.57 1.67
C SER A 180 -26.11 21.73 0.70
#